data_AF-A0AAJ6CV48-F1
#
_entry.id   AF-A0AAJ6CV48-F1
#
_cell.length_a   1.000
_cell.length_b   1.000
_cell.length_c   1.000
_cell.angle_alpha   90.00
_cell.angle_beta   90.00
_cell.angle_gamma   90.00
#
_symmetry.space_group_name_H-M   'P 1'
#
loop_
_entity.id
_entity.type
_entity.pdbx_description
1 polymer ?
#
loop_
_entity_poly.entity_id
_entity_poly.type
_entity_poly.pdbx_seq_one_letter_code
_entity_poly.pdbx_strand_id
1 'polypeptide(L)'
;MFGFFSRKSKGASEKTPPVSQNKGVDLPVPLITVSRSKVEKASERPFDLVLAVMQFAVTMISKGLYRYPEINPKAMQVFHTDWYSSEVKNGGHSQFIHNAAREIDTMIANARAGLNACGAKGQLATLEKMSAWVAKHPDKAATQTGFEGGRDDFLDTLDDAFYEADEAAPLDSLLARWITSWPDLQIVDDDDYDDAIDRLVLSNPQREGRLLHESVGKLVRQMLSEREVGAGLACAKISPSEIKLAFGMARMLDVEGEKQMVFQLRTSAKELRLCAATKTRVAVHEHIAPEDPPTIRPGENPFAANAPRVGVQLGRAEATEVNTVIELAEQYHAPVAVDLLLRKAGFDPADAIVSANSVVQTAEGPVVNWVVLASGRAFLFLSSPNGGVLLRGKDDERLAEAAMLELNEHFHRSAAAA
;
A
#
# COMPACT_ATOMS: atom_id res chain seq x y z
N MET A 1 -0.30 -0.12 9.56
CA MET A 1 -0.18 0.42 10.92
C MET A 1 1.21 0.03 11.44
N PHE A 2 2.20 0.91 11.26
CA PHE A 2 3.62 0.61 11.48
C PHE A 2 4.02 0.91 12.92
N GLY A 3 4.16 -0.12 13.76
CA GLY A 3 4.86 -0.03 15.02
C GLY A 3 6.32 -0.42 14.81
N PHE A 4 7.23 0.55 14.76
CA PHE A 4 8.66 0.30 14.88
C PHE A 4 9.29 1.38 15.76
N PHE A 5 10.31 0.96 16.52
CA PHE A 5 10.96 1.62 17.67
C PHE A 5 10.22 1.56 19.01
N SER A 6 10.16 0.37 19.61
CA SER A 6 10.16 0.27 21.07
C SER A 6 11.14 -0.80 21.53
N ARG A 7 12.35 -0.36 21.90
CA ARG A 7 13.19 -1.07 22.85
C ARG A 7 12.98 -0.41 24.22
N LYS A 8 12.43 -1.22 25.11
CA LYS A 8 12.05 -0.97 26.51
C LYS A 8 13.02 -0.05 27.26
N SER A 9 12.50 1.05 27.77
CA SER A 9 12.96 1.67 29.01
C SER A 9 11.93 1.33 30.09
N LYS A 10 12.41 0.73 31.19
CA LYS A 10 11.61 0.37 32.38
C LYS A 10 11.37 1.64 33.21
N GLY A 11 10.13 1.95 33.55
CA GLY A 11 9.81 2.97 34.55
C GLY A 11 8.31 3.13 34.79
N ALA A 12 7.85 2.58 35.91
CA ALA A 12 6.66 2.86 36.71
C ALA A 12 5.31 3.24 36.04
N SER A 13 4.31 2.42 36.37
CA SER A 13 2.87 2.59 36.14
C SER A 13 2.26 3.71 36.98
N GLU A 14 1.48 4.60 36.35
CA GLU A 14 0.33 5.24 37.00
C GLU A 14 -0.86 5.31 36.03
N LYS A 15 -2.00 4.76 36.48
CA LYS A 15 -3.26 4.68 35.75
C LYS A 15 -4.02 6.00 35.92
N THR A 16 -4.51 6.57 34.84
CA THR A 16 -5.55 7.62 34.87
C THR A 16 -6.70 7.18 33.94
N PRO A 17 -7.98 7.24 34.39
CA PRO A 17 -9.12 6.73 33.61
C PRO A 17 -9.49 7.68 32.46
N PRO A 18 -10.18 7.19 31.41
CA PRO A 18 -10.48 7.99 30.24
C PRO A 18 -11.67 8.92 30.52
N VAL A 19 -11.40 10.23 30.45
CA VAL A 19 -12.46 11.24 30.39
C VAL A 19 -12.95 11.32 28.95
N SER A 20 -14.14 10.78 28.72
CA SER A 20 -14.93 10.99 27.51
C SER A 20 -15.31 12.47 27.40
N GLN A 21 -14.75 13.16 26.40
CA GLN A 21 -15.32 14.40 25.88
C GLN A 21 -15.50 14.26 24.37
N ASN A 22 -16.72 13.95 23.95
CA ASN A 22 -17.23 14.22 22.62
C ASN A 22 -17.22 15.75 22.40
N LYS A 23 -16.11 16.29 21.91
CA LYS A 23 -16.14 17.55 21.16
C LYS A 23 -16.51 17.19 19.73
N GLY A 24 -17.48 17.89 19.15
CA GLY A 24 -17.82 17.77 17.74
C GLY A 24 -16.54 17.85 16.92
N VAL A 25 -16.25 16.77 16.19
CA VAL A 25 -15.08 16.71 15.32
C VAL A 25 -15.46 17.55 14.10
N ASP A 26 -14.93 18.76 14.01
CA ASP A 26 -14.93 19.50 12.75
C ASP A 26 -14.16 18.65 11.74
N LEU A 27 -14.90 18.08 10.78
CA LEU A 27 -14.33 17.23 9.75
C LEU A 27 -13.49 18.10 8.80
N PRO A 28 -12.22 17.75 8.53
CA PRO A 28 -11.39 18.46 7.56
C PRO A 28 -11.96 18.47 6.14
N VAL A 29 -12.72 17.44 5.74
CA VAL A 29 -13.47 17.40 4.47
C VAL A 29 -14.97 17.21 4.76
N PRO A 30 -15.69 18.29 5.10
CA PRO A 30 -17.09 18.18 5.50
C PRO A 30 -18.03 18.04 4.30
N LEU A 31 -17.67 18.56 3.12
CA LEU A 31 -18.53 18.58 1.94
C LEU A 31 -18.11 17.53 0.92
N ILE A 32 -19.07 16.76 0.43
CA ILE A 32 -18.86 15.77 -0.63
C ILE A 32 -19.10 16.48 -1.96
N THR A 33 -18.10 16.51 -2.83
CA THR A 33 -18.18 17.20 -4.12
C THR A 33 -18.43 16.19 -5.25
N VAL A 34 -19.43 16.45 -6.08
CA VAL A 34 -19.75 15.67 -7.28
C VAL A 34 -20.09 16.59 -8.45
N SER A 35 -19.90 16.10 -9.67
CA SER A 35 -20.24 16.86 -10.87
C SER A 35 -21.75 16.89 -11.12
N ARG A 36 -22.25 17.98 -11.71
CA ARG A 36 -23.68 18.21 -11.94
C ARG A 36 -24.32 17.12 -12.78
N SER A 37 -23.65 16.67 -13.84
CA SER A 37 -24.22 15.65 -14.72
C SER A 37 -24.45 14.31 -14.03
N LYS A 38 -23.67 13.98 -12.98
CA LYS A 38 -23.87 12.77 -12.17
C LYS A 38 -25.15 12.84 -11.35
N VAL A 39 -25.48 14.02 -10.84
CA VAL A 39 -26.73 14.24 -10.08
C VAL A 39 -27.93 14.27 -11.02
N GLU A 40 -27.85 15.00 -12.14
CA GLU A 40 -28.96 15.13 -13.09
C GLU A 40 -29.36 13.80 -13.73
N LYS A 41 -28.38 12.90 -13.97
CA LYS A 41 -28.62 11.58 -14.54
C LYS A 41 -28.86 10.49 -13.50
N ALA A 42 -28.95 10.81 -12.21
CA ALA A 42 -29.04 9.82 -11.14
C ALA A 42 -30.29 8.92 -11.21
N SER A 43 -31.38 9.39 -11.82
CA SER A 43 -32.59 8.57 -12.06
C SER A 43 -32.41 7.54 -13.19
N GLU A 44 -31.57 7.85 -14.18
CA GLU A 44 -31.31 7.00 -15.34
C GLU A 44 -30.10 6.07 -15.11
N ARG A 45 -29.10 6.57 -14.40
CA ARG A 45 -27.81 5.93 -14.12
C ARG A 45 -27.45 6.11 -12.64
N PRO A 46 -28.19 5.48 -11.71
CA PRO A 46 -27.97 5.65 -10.28
C PRO A 46 -26.55 5.30 -9.83
N PHE A 47 -25.98 4.24 -10.41
CA PHE A 47 -24.61 3.81 -10.10
C PHE A 47 -23.55 4.87 -10.45
N ASP A 48 -23.75 5.70 -11.48
CA ASP A 48 -22.79 6.75 -11.84
C ASP A 48 -22.60 7.77 -10.71
N LEU A 49 -23.67 8.08 -9.96
CA LEU A 49 -23.60 8.99 -8.80
C LEU A 49 -22.96 8.31 -7.59
N VAL A 50 -23.30 7.04 -7.34
CA VAL A 50 -22.68 6.23 -6.27
C VAL A 50 -21.16 6.17 -6.49
N LEU A 51 -20.74 5.82 -7.71
CA LEU A 51 -19.34 5.75 -8.10
C LEU A 51 -18.64 7.11 -7.95
N ALA A 52 -19.30 8.23 -8.27
CA ALA A 52 -18.71 9.56 -8.11
C ALA A 52 -18.39 9.87 -6.63
N VAL A 53 -19.27 9.51 -5.69
CA VAL A 53 -19.02 9.67 -4.24
C VAL A 53 -17.89 8.76 -3.77
N MET A 54 -17.80 7.53 -4.28
CA MET A 54 -16.70 6.62 -3.98
C MET A 54 -15.36 7.15 -4.49
N GLN A 55 -15.33 7.63 -5.73
CA GLN A 55 -14.14 8.23 -6.35
C GLN A 55 -13.69 9.48 -5.60
N PHE A 56 -14.63 10.29 -5.11
CA PHE A 56 -14.34 11.40 -4.21
C PHE A 56 -13.59 10.93 -2.96
N ALA A 57 -14.13 9.95 -2.22
CA ALA A 57 -13.49 9.43 -1.01
C ALA A 57 -12.09 8.85 -1.30
N VAL A 58 -11.97 8.03 -2.35
CA VAL A 58 -10.68 7.46 -2.79
C VAL A 58 -9.69 8.55 -3.14
N THR A 59 -10.12 9.63 -3.78
CA THR A 59 -9.24 10.76 -4.15
C THR A 59 -8.78 11.54 -2.93
N MET A 60 -9.66 11.80 -1.97
CA MET A 60 -9.29 12.44 -0.70
C MET A 60 -8.27 11.60 0.07
N ILE A 61 -8.40 10.27 0.08
CA ILE A 61 -7.44 9.38 0.73
C ILE A 61 -6.12 9.35 -0.03
N SER A 62 -6.16 9.05 -1.33
CA SER A 62 -4.95 8.73 -2.10
C SER A 62 -4.15 9.96 -2.56
N LYS A 63 -4.82 11.06 -2.90
CA LYS A 63 -4.16 12.30 -3.37
C LYS A 63 -4.15 13.39 -2.30
N GLY A 64 -5.27 13.54 -1.59
CA GLY A 64 -5.42 14.47 -0.47
C GLY A 64 -4.69 14.01 0.79
N LEU A 65 -4.34 12.72 0.88
CA LEU A 65 -3.74 12.08 2.04
C LEU A 65 -4.58 12.23 3.31
N TYR A 66 -5.90 12.42 3.19
CA TYR A 66 -6.81 12.42 4.33
C TYR A 66 -6.94 11.00 4.92
N ARG A 67 -7.04 10.91 6.24
CA ARG A 67 -7.34 9.66 6.95
C ARG A 67 -8.85 9.44 6.97
N TYR A 68 -9.28 8.19 7.16
CA TYR A 68 -10.71 7.85 7.17
C TYR A 68 -11.55 8.70 8.14
N PRO A 69 -11.10 9.01 9.38
CA PRO A 69 -11.87 9.85 10.29
C PRO A 69 -11.97 11.32 9.87
N GLU A 70 -11.19 11.75 8.87
CA GLU A 70 -11.14 13.14 8.39
C GLU A 70 -12.05 13.39 7.19
N ILE A 71 -12.61 12.32 6.62
CA ILE A 71 -13.51 12.35 5.47
C ILE A 71 -14.95 12.30 5.97
N ASN A 72 -15.87 12.95 5.25
CA ASN A 72 -17.29 12.87 5.57
C ASN A 72 -17.75 11.41 5.72
N PRO A 73 -18.27 10.99 6.90
CA PRO A 73 -18.69 9.62 7.15
C PRO A 73 -19.71 9.09 6.15
N LYS A 74 -20.57 9.94 5.56
CA LYS A 74 -21.53 9.50 4.53
C LYS A 74 -20.84 8.96 3.28
N ALA A 75 -19.72 9.54 2.87
CA ALA A 75 -18.94 9.04 1.73
C ALA A 75 -18.35 7.65 2.05
N MET A 76 -17.83 7.45 3.27
CA MET A 76 -17.32 6.15 3.72
C MET A 76 -18.43 5.11 3.91
N GLN A 77 -19.63 5.53 4.29
CA GLN A 77 -20.82 4.68 4.36
C GLN A 77 -21.24 4.22 2.97
N VAL A 78 -21.34 5.13 1.99
CA VAL A 78 -21.60 4.77 0.58
C VAL A 78 -20.53 3.79 0.08
N PHE A 79 -19.24 4.10 0.30
CA PHE A 79 -18.14 3.25 -0.14
C PHE A 79 -18.24 1.82 0.41
N HIS A 80 -18.43 1.65 1.72
CA HIS A 80 -18.52 0.31 2.31
C HIS A 80 -19.85 -0.39 2.04
N THR A 81 -20.95 0.33 1.84
CA THR A 81 -22.23 -0.25 1.42
C THR A 81 -22.14 -0.80 -0.01
N ASP A 82 -21.54 -0.06 -0.94
CA ASP A 82 -21.30 -0.54 -2.31
C ASP A 82 -20.31 -1.71 -2.33
N TRP A 83 -19.20 -1.61 -1.58
CA TRP A 83 -18.23 -2.70 -1.45
C TRP A 83 -18.89 -3.98 -0.95
N TYR A 84 -19.71 -3.89 0.10
CA TYR A 84 -20.47 -5.04 0.60
C TYR A 84 -21.33 -5.68 -0.50
N SER A 85 -22.09 -4.87 -1.23
CA SER A 85 -22.92 -5.36 -2.35
C SER A 85 -22.07 -6.00 -3.45
N SER A 86 -20.97 -5.37 -3.86
CA SER A 86 -20.08 -5.88 -4.89
C SER A 86 -19.44 -7.21 -4.52
N GLU A 87 -18.97 -7.36 -3.27
CA GLU A 87 -18.41 -8.63 -2.79
C GLU A 87 -19.46 -9.74 -2.73
N VAL A 88 -20.67 -9.44 -2.25
CA VAL A 88 -21.77 -10.42 -2.22
C VAL A 88 -22.17 -10.84 -3.63
N LYS A 89 -22.25 -9.90 -4.57
CA LYS A 89 -22.57 -10.19 -5.98
C LYS A 89 -21.48 -10.99 -6.69
N ASN A 90 -20.21 -10.83 -6.30
CA ASN A 90 -19.10 -11.52 -6.95
C ASN A 90 -18.82 -12.91 -6.36
N GLY A 91 -18.87 -13.03 -5.04
CA GLY A 91 -18.49 -14.25 -4.32
C GLY A 91 -19.21 -14.42 -2.99
N GLY A 92 -20.36 -13.78 -2.80
CA GLY A 92 -21.19 -13.95 -1.62
C GLY A 92 -20.65 -13.31 -0.34
N HIS A 93 -21.39 -13.47 0.74
CA HIS A 93 -21.00 -13.04 2.08
C HIS A 93 -19.67 -13.66 2.53
N SER A 94 -19.35 -14.87 2.04
CA SER A 94 -18.06 -15.53 2.28
C SER A 94 -16.88 -14.70 1.74
N GLN A 95 -16.99 -14.19 0.50
CA GLN A 95 -15.93 -13.34 -0.09
C GLN A 95 -15.82 -12.01 0.65
N PHE A 96 -16.95 -11.40 1.03
CA PHE A 96 -16.94 -10.17 1.84
C PHE A 96 -16.18 -10.36 3.16
N ILE A 97 -16.45 -11.45 3.91
CA ILE A 97 -15.76 -11.77 5.17
C ILE A 97 -14.25 -11.94 4.92
N HIS A 98 -13.88 -12.70 3.89
CA HIS A 98 -12.49 -12.96 3.54
C HIS A 98 -11.73 -11.67 3.24
N ASN A 99 -12.28 -10.86 2.34
CA ASN A 99 -11.61 -9.64 1.84
C ASN A 99 -11.60 -8.52 2.88
N ALA A 100 -12.63 -8.42 3.72
CA ALA A 100 -12.66 -7.44 4.81
C ALA A 100 -11.63 -7.74 5.90
N ALA A 101 -11.31 -9.01 6.14
CA ALA A 101 -10.26 -9.46 7.06
C ALA A 101 -10.24 -8.70 8.39
N ARG A 102 -9.16 -7.95 8.66
CA ARG A 102 -8.97 -7.19 9.92
C ARG A 102 -9.84 -5.94 10.01
N GLU A 103 -10.44 -5.50 8.91
CA GLU A 103 -11.27 -4.29 8.84
C GLU A 103 -12.77 -4.59 8.91
N ILE A 104 -13.15 -5.86 9.07
CA ILE A 104 -14.53 -6.35 9.02
C ILE A 104 -15.50 -5.57 9.93
N ASP A 105 -15.11 -5.24 11.15
CA ASP A 105 -15.98 -4.50 12.07
C ASP A 105 -16.27 -3.08 11.58
N THR A 106 -15.26 -2.40 11.03
CA THR A 106 -15.40 -1.04 10.51
C THR A 106 -16.22 -1.03 9.22
N MET A 107 -16.00 -2.02 8.34
CA MET A 107 -16.75 -2.17 7.11
C MET A 107 -18.22 -2.49 7.40
N ILE A 108 -18.51 -3.41 8.32
CA ILE A 108 -19.88 -3.72 8.76
C ILE A 108 -20.54 -2.48 9.37
N ALA A 109 -19.86 -1.75 10.25
CA ALA A 109 -20.44 -0.56 10.88
C ALA A 109 -20.83 0.51 9.86
N ASN A 110 -19.98 0.78 8.88
CA ASN A 110 -20.27 1.73 7.80
C ASN A 110 -21.36 1.23 6.86
N ALA A 111 -21.28 -0.03 6.41
CA ALA A 111 -22.27 -0.64 5.54
C ALA A 111 -23.65 -0.66 6.19
N ARG A 112 -23.73 -1.03 7.47
CA ARG A 112 -24.95 -0.98 8.29
C ARG A 112 -25.55 0.42 8.31
N ALA A 113 -24.74 1.44 8.60
CA ALA A 113 -25.19 2.83 8.64
C ALA A 113 -25.72 3.31 7.26
N GLY A 114 -25.00 2.98 6.17
CA GLY A 114 -25.41 3.33 4.81
C GLY A 114 -26.70 2.62 4.37
N LEU A 115 -26.78 1.30 4.56
CA LEU A 115 -27.98 0.50 4.26
C LEU A 115 -29.21 0.99 5.03
N ASN A 116 -29.03 1.31 6.32
CA ASN A 116 -30.09 1.88 7.14
C ASN A 116 -30.53 3.26 6.63
N ALA A 117 -29.58 4.14 6.28
CA ALA A 117 -29.86 5.50 5.84
C ALA A 117 -30.52 5.56 4.45
N CYS A 118 -30.16 4.66 3.53
CA CYS A 118 -30.78 4.58 2.21
C CYS A 118 -32.08 3.74 2.17
N GLY A 119 -32.43 3.08 3.28
CA GLY A 119 -33.66 2.29 3.40
C GLY A 119 -33.59 0.90 2.77
N ALA A 120 -32.39 0.36 2.54
CA ALA A 120 -32.14 -0.98 2.00
C ALA A 120 -32.40 -2.08 3.04
N LYS A 121 -33.66 -2.24 3.44
CA LYS A 121 -34.06 -3.10 4.57
C LYS A 121 -33.72 -4.58 4.36
N GLY A 122 -33.85 -5.09 3.14
CA GLY A 122 -33.58 -6.50 2.82
C GLY A 122 -32.08 -6.82 2.93
N GLN A 123 -31.26 -6.01 2.27
CA GLN A 123 -29.80 -6.08 2.31
C GLN A 123 -29.25 -5.81 3.73
N LEU A 124 -29.87 -4.91 4.50
CA LEU A 124 -29.52 -4.69 5.91
C LEU A 124 -29.78 -5.97 6.74
N ALA A 125 -30.91 -6.65 6.52
CA ALA A 125 -31.24 -7.86 7.27
C ALA A 125 -30.24 -9.00 7.00
N THR A 126 -29.74 -9.14 5.77
CA THR A 126 -28.69 -10.13 5.45
C THR A 126 -27.35 -9.75 6.09
N LEU A 127 -26.97 -8.46 6.05
CA LEU A 127 -25.76 -7.96 6.71
C LEU A 127 -25.78 -8.24 8.23
N GLU A 128 -26.90 -7.99 8.91
CA GLU A 128 -27.01 -8.23 10.36
C GLU A 128 -26.90 -9.72 10.71
N LYS A 129 -27.54 -10.59 9.92
CA LYS A 129 -27.45 -12.05 10.11
C LYS A 129 -26.03 -12.55 9.89
N MET A 130 -25.35 -12.06 8.86
CA MET A 130 -23.94 -12.36 8.62
C MET A 130 -23.06 -11.85 9.76
N SER A 131 -23.24 -10.61 10.20
CA SER A 131 -22.48 -10.01 11.31
C SER A 131 -22.64 -10.83 12.60
N ALA A 132 -23.86 -11.26 12.93
CA ALA A 132 -24.12 -12.13 14.07
C ALA A 132 -23.47 -13.52 13.91
N TRP A 133 -23.46 -14.08 12.69
CA TRP A 133 -22.79 -15.35 12.42
C TRP A 133 -21.28 -15.25 12.59
N VAL A 134 -20.64 -14.19 12.07
CA VAL A 134 -19.19 -13.95 12.23
C VAL A 134 -18.83 -13.87 13.71
N ALA A 135 -19.60 -13.11 14.50
CA ALA A 135 -19.37 -12.96 15.94
C ALA A 135 -19.52 -14.30 16.70
N LYS A 136 -20.44 -15.18 16.25
CA LYS A 136 -20.69 -16.48 16.86
C LYS A 136 -19.69 -17.56 16.41
N HIS A 137 -19.11 -17.41 15.23
CA HIS A 137 -18.28 -18.43 14.57
C HIS A 137 -16.95 -17.86 14.06
N PRO A 138 -16.10 -17.25 14.92
CA PRO A 138 -14.88 -16.58 14.48
C PRO A 138 -13.89 -17.50 13.76
N ASP A 139 -13.75 -18.75 14.21
CA ASP A 139 -12.84 -19.72 13.57
C ASP A 139 -13.29 -20.09 12.15
N LYS A 140 -14.60 -20.23 11.94
CA LYS A 140 -15.16 -20.49 10.61
C LYS A 140 -15.12 -19.26 9.71
N ALA A 141 -15.30 -18.07 10.28
CA ALA A 141 -15.16 -16.81 9.55
C ALA A 141 -13.72 -16.66 9.00
N ALA A 142 -12.71 -17.05 9.78
CA ALA A 142 -11.31 -17.01 9.39
C ALA A 142 -10.95 -17.96 8.22
N THR A 143 -11.75 -19.00 7.97
CA THR A 143 -11.54 -19.95 6.87
C THR A 143 -12.34 -19.61 5.61
N GLN A 144 -13.12 -18.52 5.62
CA GLN A 144 -13.89 -18.12 4.44
C GLN A 144 -12.96 -17.67 3.32
N THR A 145 -13.32 -17.98 2.08
CA THR A 145 -12.55 -17.60 0.88
C THR A 145 -13.39 -17.02 -0.24
N GLY A 146 -14.73 -17.19 -0.21
CA GLY A 146 -15.62 -16.86 -1.32
C GLY A 146 -15.72 -17.94 -2.40
N PHE A 147 -14.84 -18.95 -2.41
CA PHE A 147 -14.75 -19.99 -3.43
C PHE A 147 -15.03 -21.40 -2.88
N GLU A 148 -15.23 -22.37 -3.78
CA GLU A 148 -15.52 -23.77 -3.45
C GLU A 148 -14.51 -24.35 -2.43
N GLY A 149 -15.01 -25.00 -1.39
CA GLY A 149 -14.20 -25.52 -0.27
C GLY A 149 -13.91 -24.53 0.86
N GLY A 150 -14.31 -23.25 0.72
CA GLY A 150 -14.16 -22.20 1.73
C GLY A 150 -15.43 -21.37 1.97
N ARG A 151 -16.61 -21.95 1.73
CA ARG A 151 -17.93 -21.33 1.96
C ARG A 151 -18.71 -22.13 3.00
N ASP A 152 -19.44 -21.45 3.87
CA ASP A 152 -20.35 -22.07 4.84
C ASP A 152 -21.79 -21.98 4.30
N ASP A 153 -22.51 -23.10 4.26
CA ASP A 153 -23.86 -23.22 3.68
C ASP A 153 -24.85 -22.17 4.22
N PHE A 154 -24.71 -21.74 5.48
CA PHE A 154 -25.58 -20.70 6.03
C PHE A 154 -25.40 -19.36 5.31
N LEU A 155 -24.18 -19.01 4.93
CA LEU A 155 -23.88 -17.76 4.22
C LEU A 155 -24.45 -17.79 2.80
N ASP A 156 -24.47 -18.95 2.14
CA ASP A 156 -25.10 -19.11 0.82
C ASP A 156 -26.61 -18.79 0.89
N THR A 157 -27.31 -19.19 1.97
CA THR A 157 -28.73 -18.81 2.14
C THR A 157 -28.93 -17.30 2.32
N LEU A 158 -27.93 -16.59 2.82
CA LEU A 158 -27.97 -15.12 2.93
C LEU A 158 -27.67 -14.46 1.59
N ASP A 159 -26.86 -15.07 0.74
CA ASP A 159 -26.61 -14.61 -0.62
C ASP A 159 -27.91 -14.61 -1.42
N ASP A 160 -28.65 -15.73 -1.44
CA ASP A 160 -29.94 -15.83 -2.12
C ASP A 160 -30.92 -14.74 -1.66
N ALA A 161 -31.06 -14.57 -0.33
CA ALA A 161 -31.92 -13.55 0.25
C ALA A 161 -31.45 -12.11 -0.09
N PHE A 162 -30.15 -11.89 -0.27
CA PHE A 162 -29.61 -10.61 -0.71
C PHE A 162 -29.97 -10.35 -2.18
N TYR A 163 -29.82 -11.33 -3.06
CA TYR A 163 -30.19 -11.22 -4.47
C TYR A 163 -31.68 -10.91 -4.63
N GLU A 164 -32.56 -11.63 -3.93
CA GLU A 164 -33.99 -11.35 -3.94
C GLU A 164 -34.31 -9.92 -3.48
N ALA A 165 -33.62 -9.45 -2.42
CA ALA A 165 -33.77 -8.08 -1.92
C ALA A 165 -33.29 -7.02 -2.92
N ASP A 166 -32.18 -7.27 -3.61
CA ASP A 166 -31.60 -6.36 -4.59
C ASP A 166 -32.41 -6.30 -5.88
N GLU A 167 -32.96 -7.42 -6.35
CA GLU A 167 -33.91 -7.43 -7.48
C GLU A 167 -35.17 -6.63 -7.17
N ALA A 168 -35.73 -6.77 -5.96
CA ALA A 168 -36.93 -6.06 -5.55
C ALA A 168 -36.67 -4.56 -5.32
N ALA A 169 -35.52 -4.21 -4.77
CA ALA A 169 -35.14 -2.83 -4.48
C ALA A 169 -33.63 -2.65 -4.72
N PRO A 170 -33.23 -2.30 -5.96
CA PRO A 170 -31.82 -2.19 -6.34
C PRO A 170 -31.07 -1.20 -5.46
N LEU A 171 -29.99 -1.67 -4.84
CA LEU A 171 -29.22 -0.90 -3.87
C LEU A 171 -28.69 0.41 -4.46
N ASP A 172 -28.20 0.38 -5.71
CA ASP A 172 -27.67 1.58 -6.38
C ASP A 172 -28.73 2.68 -6.48
N SER A 173 -29.99 2.30 -6.75
CA SER A 173 -31.10 3.24 -6.81
C SER A 173 -31.46 3.82 -5.43
N LEU A 174 -31.37 3.01 -4.39
CA LEU A 174 -31.57 3.45 -3.00
C LEU A 174 -30.47 4.41 -2.56
N LEU A 175 -29.21 4.07 -2.82
CA LEU A 175 -28.05 4.90 -2.53
C LEU A 175 -28.10 6.21 -3.31
N ALA A 176 -28.37 6.20 -4.61
CA ALA A 176 -28.47 7.41 -5.42
C ALA A 176 -29.55 8.35 -4.87
N ARG A 177 -30.74 7.84 -4.52
CA ARG A 177 -31.79 8.66 -3.89
C ARG A 177 -31.33 9.27 -2.56
N TRP A 178 -30.67 8.47 -1.73
CA TRP A 178 -30.13 8.97 -0.46
C TRP A 178 -29.07 10.06 -0.67
N ILE A 179 -28.14 9.87 -1.62
CA ILE A 179 -27.11 10.86 -1.96
C ILE A 179 -27.76 12.16 -2.43
N THR A 180 -28.75 12.09 -3.34
CA THR A 180 -29.45 13.29 -3.85
C THR A 180 -30.21 14.06 -2.77
N SER A 181 -30.51 13.44 -1.61
CA SER A 181 -31.19 14.11 -0.50
C SER A 181 -30.23 14.78 0.49
N TRP A 182 -28.92 14.76 0.26
CA TRP A 182 -27.94 15.32 1.18
C TRP A 182 -27.87 16.86 1.06
N PRO A 183 -28.15 17.62 2.13
CA PRO A 183 -28.03 19.09 2.10
C PRO A 183 -26.57 19.57 1.99
N ASP A 184 -25.62 18.69 2.31
CA ASP A 184 -24.18 18.86 2.32
C ASP A 184 -23.48 18.31 1.05
N LEU A 185 -24.26 17.91 0.03
CA LEU A 185 -23.73 17.54 -1.27
C LEU A 185 -23.41 18.80 -2.08
N GLN A 186 -22.13 19.03 -2.33
CA GLN A 186 -21.66 20.12 -3.17
C GLN A 186 -21.70 19.68 -4.63
N ILE A 187 -22.56 20.33 -5.41
CA ILE A 187 -22.71 20.09 -6.85
C ILE A 187 -21.94 21.17 -7.59
N VAL A 188 -21.00 20.77 -8.44
CA VAL A 188 -20.19 21.67 -9.28
C VAL A 188 -20.44 21.36 -10.76
N ASP A 189 -20.25 22.35 -11.62
CA ASP A 189 -20.34 22.13 -13.06
C ASP A 189 -19.23 21.19 -13.52
N ASP A 190 -19.49 20.39 -14.57
CA ASP A 190 -18.56 19.33 -14.99
C ASP A 190 -17.18 19.88 -15.36
N ASP A 191 -17.14 21.07 -16.00
CA ASP A 191 -15.89 21.75 -16.39
C ASP A 191 -15.08 22.25 -15.19
N ASP A 192 -15.71 22.47 -14.02
CA ASP A 192 -15.08 22.97 -12.80
C ASP A 192 -14.73 21.85 -11.80
N TYR A 193 -15.11 20.60 -12.10
CA TYR A 193 -15.01 19.49 -11.14
C TYR A 193 -13.57 19.18 -10.75
N ASP A 194 -12.67 19.07 -11.74
CA ASP A 194 -11.27 18.73 -11.50
C ASP A 194 -10.59 19.80 -10.63
N ASP A 195 -10.81 21.09 -10.93
CA ASP A 195 -10.32 22.22 -10.13
C ASP A 195 -10.87 22.22 -8.69
N ALA A 196 -12.14 21.85 -8.51
CA ALA A 196 -12.74 21.74 -7.18
C ALA A 196 -12.10 20.62 -6.36
N ILE A 197 -11.86 19.45 -6.97
CA ILE A 197 -11.18 18.32 -6.33
C ILE A 197 -9.73 18.66 -6.01
N ASP A 198 -9.00 19.29 -6.92
CA ASP A 198 -7.60 19.66 -6.71
C ASP A 198 -7.44 20.67 -5.57
N ARG A 199 -8.36 21.65 -5.46
CA ARG A 199 -8.40 22.55 -4.30
C ARG A 199 -8.60 21.80 -2.99
N LEU A 200 -9.50 20.82 -2.93
CA LEU A 200 -9.72 20.01 -1.74
C LEU A 200 -8.49 19.17 -1.39
N VAL A 201 -7.89 18.52 -2.39
CA VAL A 201 -6.63 17.76 -2.24
C VAL A 201 -5.54 18.64 -1.64
N LEU A 202 -5.35 19.85 -2.16
CA LEU A 202 -4.31 20.77 -1.70
C LEU A 202 -4.66 21.47 -0.37
N SER A 203 -5.92 21.45 0.05
CA SER A 203 -6.38 22.11 1.29
C SER A 203 -6.03 21.35 2.56
N ASN A 204 -5.60 20.09 2.48
CA ASN A 204 -5.21 19.34 3.67
C ASN A 204 -3.95 19.95 4.32
N PRO A 205 -4.04 20.54 5.52
CA PRO A 205 -2.91 21.18 6.17
C PRO A 205 -1.81 20.19 6.57
N GLN A 206 -2.13 18.90 6.66
CA GLN A 206 -1.19 17.83 6.97
C GLN A 206 -0.56 17.20 5.72
N ARG A 207 -0.94 17.62 4.51
CA ARG A 207 -0.54 16.95 3.27
C ARG A 207 0.96 16.92 3.07
N GLU A 208 1.64 18.04 3.25
CA GLU A 208 3.10 18.12 3.07
C GLU A 208 3.82 17.18 4.04
N GLY A 209 3.41 17.19 5.31
CA GLY A 209 3.94 16.27 6.31
C GLY A 209 3.70 14.80 5.93
N ARG A 210 2.49 14.46 5.50
CA ARG A 210 2.15 13.08 5.11
C ARG A 210 2.90 12.62 3.87
N LEU A 211 3.08 13.48 2.88
CA LEU A 211 3.92 13.21 1.71
C LEU A 211 5.37 12.93 2.13
N LEU A 212 5.90 13.73 3.05
CA LEU A 212 7.24 13.52 3.62
C LEU A 212 7.32 12.18 4.36
N HIS A 213 6.33 11.86 5.19
CA HIS A 213 6.27 10.60 5.91
C HIS A 213 6.22 9.40 4.95
N GLU A 214 5.39 9.47 3.90
CA GLU A 214 5.24 8.40 2.90
C GLU A 214 6.51 8.19 2.07
N SER A 215 7.14 9.26 1.58
CA SER A 215 8.36 9.17 0.79
C SER A 215 9.52 8.61 1.63
N VAL A 216 9.72 9.11 2.86
CA VAL A 216 10.73 8.54 3.79
C VAL A 216 10.38 7.11 4.16
N GLY A 217 9.12 6.79 4.43
CA GLY A 217 8.68 5.43 4.74
C GLY A 217 8.94 4.44 3.60
N LYS A 218 8.77 4.87 2.34
CA LYS A 218 9.13 4.09 1.14
C LYS A 218 10.64 3.87 1.05
N LEU A 219 11.45 4.89 1.33
CA LEU A 219 12.91 4.79 1.34
C LEU A 219 13.42 3.89 2.47
N VAL A 220 12.82 3.98 3.66
CA VAL A 220 13.09 3.08 4.80
C VAL A 220 12.86 1.62 4.39
N ARG A 221 11.75 1.31 3.73
CA ARG A 221 11.50 -0.06 3.24
C ARG A 221 12.58 -0.53 2.26
N GLN A 222 13.04 0.34 1.36
CA GLN A 222 14.05 -0.02 0.35
C GLN A 222 15.47 -0.12 0.91
N MET A 223 15.81 0.65 1.93
CA MET A 223 17.19 0.80 2.42
C MET A 223 17.47 0.07 3.72
N LEU A 224 16.42 -0.34 4.47
CA LEU A 224 16.55 -1.04 5.75
C LEU A 224 15.95 -2.45 5.74
N SER A 225 15.40 -2.92 4.61
CA SER A 225 14.93 -4.30 4.48
C SER A 225 16.05 -5.21 3.97
N GLU A 226 16.31 -6.32 4.66
CA GLU A 226 17.28 -7.35 4.25
C GLU A 226 17.12 -7.77 2.78
N ARG A 227 15.87 -7.99 2.35
CA ARG A 227 15.57 -8.41 0.97
C ARG A 227 15.91 -7.31 -0.05
N GLU A 228 15.52 -6.07 0.23
CA GLU A 228 15.74 -4.94 -0.69
C GLU A 228 17.22 -4.59 -0.80
N VAL A 229 17.91 -4.48 0.33
CA VAL A 229 19.34 -4.18 0.40
C VAL A 229 20.16 -5.32 -0.21
N GLY A 230 19.86 -6.57 0.17
CA GLY A 230 20.56 -7.73 -0.36
C GLY A 230 20.37 -7.92 -1.86
N ALA A 231 19.16 -7.66 -2.39
CA ALA A 231 18.94 -7.69 -3.84
C ALA A 231 19.71 -6.58 -4.55
N GLY A 232 19.79 -5.38 -3.98
CA GLY A 232 20.61 -4.29 -4.53
C GLY A 232 22.09 -4.67 -4.62
N LEU A 233 22.67 -5.16 -3.53
CA LEU A 233 24.06 -5.61 -3.48
C LEU A 233 24.33 -6.80 -4.42
N ALA A 234 23.41 -7.77 -4.49
CA ALA A 234 23.54 -8.89 -5.41
C ALA A 234 23.50 -8.42 -6.88
N CYS A 235 22.61 -7.47 -7.22
CA CYS A 235 22.54 -6.88 -8.57
C CYS A 235 23.82 -6.12 -8.94
N ALA A 236 24.41 -5.38 -7.99
CA ALA A 236 25.65 -4.65 -8.20
C ALA A 236 26.83 -5.57 -8.57
N LYS A 237 26.80 -6.83 -8.12
CA LYS A 237 27.82 -7.86 -8.37
C LYS A 237 27.60 -8.68 -9.65
N ILE A 238 26.48 -8.49 -10.35
CA ILE A 238 26.25 -9.08 -11.67
C ILE A 238 27.23 -8.46 -12.68
N SER A 239 27.61 -9.20 -13.73
CA SER A 239 28.46 -8.69 -14.81
C SER A 239 27.69 -8.68 -16.14
N PRO A 240 27.40 -7.50 -16.72
CA PRO A 240 27.61 -6.15 -16.18
C PRO A 240 26.72 -5.84 -14.96
N SER A 241 27.13 -4.89 -14.12
CA SER A 241 26.38 -4.52 -12.91
C SER A 241 24.96 -4.06 -13.26
N GLU A 242 23.99 -4.54 -12.48
CA GLU A 242 22.59 -4.20 -12.63
C GLU A 242 22.09 -3.36 -11.45
N ILE A 243 21.06 -2.55 -11.67
CA ILE A 243 20.38 -1.76 -10.65
C ILE A 243 19.06 -2.44 -10.31
N LYS A 244 18.82 -2.70 -9.01
CA LYS A 244 17.51 -3.19 -8.54
C LYS A 244 16.43 -2.13 -8.76
N LEU A 245 15.35 -2.47 -9.46
CA LEU A 245 14.22 -1.55 -9.71
C LEU A 245 13.02 -1.87 -8.82
N ALA A 246 12.47 -3.08 -8.91
CA ALA A 246 11.27 -3.45 -8.19
C ALA A 246 11.12 -4.97 -8.05
N PHE A 247 10.50 -5.39 -6.95
CA PHE A 247 9.99 -6.76 -6.81
C PHE A 247 8.61 -6.91 -7.44
N GLY A 248 8.36 -8.10 -7.97
CA GLY A 248 7.06 -8.53 -8.48
C GLY A 248 6.51 -9.70 -7.67
N MET A 249 5.81 -10.60 -8.36
CA MET A 249 5.13 -11.74 -7.76
C MET A 249 6.10 -12.66 -7.01
N ALA A 250 5.65 -13.17 -5.86
CA ALA A 250 6.35 -14.19 -5.07
C ALA A 250 5.79 -15.58 -5.35
N ARG A 251 6.65 -16.59 -5.45
CA ARG A 251 6.27 -18.00 -5.67
C ARG A 251 7.23 -18.94 -4.94
N MET A 252 6.74 -20.10 -4.52
CA MET A 252 7.60 -21.19 -4.03
C MET A 252 8.22 -21.93 -5.22
N LEU A 253 9.54 -21.82 -5.40
CA LEU A 253 10.29 -22.47 -6.48
C LEU A 253 11.43 -23.31 -5.90
N ASP A 254 11.91 -24.29 -6.67
CA ASP A 254 13.15 -25.00 -6.33
C ASP A 254 14.36 -24.13 -6.66
N VAL A 255 15.18 -23.88 -5.65
CA VAL A 255 16.47 -23.19 -5.76
C VAL A 255 17.51 -24.12 -5.15
N GLU A 256 18.48 -24.57 -5.96
CA GLU A 256 19.53 -25.51 -5.52
C GLU A 256 19.00 -26.80 -4.85
N GLY A 257 17.82 -27.27 -5.25
CA GLY A 257 17.19 -28.48 -4.72
C GLY A 257 16.36 -28.29 -3.44
N GLU A 258 16.18 -27.04 -3.00
CA GLU A 258 15.30 -26.70 -1.88
C GLU A 258 14.15 -25.79 -2.33
N LYS A 259 12.95 -26.04 -1.79
CA LYS A 259 11.79 -25.17 -1.98
C LYS A 259 11.98 -23.87 -1.21
N GLN A 260 12.13 -22.77 -1.94
CA GLN A 260 12.34 -21.44 -1.38
C GLN A 260 11.30 -20.45 -1.93
N MET A 261 10.98 -19.42 -1.13
CA MET A 261 10.19 -18.29 -1.61
C MET A 261 11.06 -17.42 -2.52
N VAL A 262 10.66 -17.31 -3.78
CA VAL A 262 11.38 -16.56 -4.82
C VAL A 262 10.50 -15.43 -5.31
N PHE A 263 11.08 -14.24 -5.43
CA PHE A 263 10.42 -13.04 -5.92
C PHE A 263 10.88 -12.74 -7.34
N GLN A 264 9.96 -12.39 -8.23
CA GLN A 264 10.34 -11.72 -9.48
C GLN A 264 11.04 -10.41 -9.16
N LEU A 265 12.09 -10.10 -9.92
CA LEU A 265 12.91 -8.91 -9.74
C LEU A 265 13.13 -8.23 -11.08
N ARG A 266 12.72 -6.97 -11.19
CA ARG A 266 13.05 -6.10 -12.33
C ARG A 266 14.35 -5.38 -12.04
N THR A 267 15.23 -5.35 -13.04
CA THR A 267 16.52 -4.66 -12.97
C THR A 267 16.74 -3.75 -14.17
N SER A 268 17.82 -2.97 -14.18
CA SER A 268 18.22 -2.13 -15.31
C SER A 268 18.55 -2.90 -16.60
N ALA A 269 18.74 -4.23 -16.53
CA ALA A 269 19.03 -5.05 -17.70
C ALA A 269 17.82 -5.28 -18.63
N LYS A 270 16.62 -4.82 -18.25
CA LYS A 270 15.34 -5.05 -18.96
C LYS A 270 14.91 -6.52 -19.08
N GLU A 271 15.72 -7.44 -18.58
CA GLU A 271 15.37 -8.85 -18.40
C GLU A 271 14.76 -9.06 -17.02
N LEU A 272 13.84 -10.02 -16.92
CA LEU A 272 13.28 -10.42 -15.63
C LEU A 272 14.31 -11.28 -14.89
N ARG A 273 14.52 -11.01 -13.60
CA ARG A 273 15.37 -11.80 -12.71
C ARG A 273 14.52 -12.48 -11.64
N LEU A 274 15.11 -13.46 -10.96
CA LEU A 274 14.52 -14.12 -9.80
C LEU A 274 15.40 -13.88 -8.58
N CYS A 275 14.81 -13.46 -7.46
CA CYS A 275 15.52 -13.19 -6.22
C CYS A 275 15.07 -14.16 -5.13
N ALA A 276 16.03 -14.90 -4.58
CA ALA A 276 15.83 -15.76 -3.42
C ALA A 276 16.56 -15.15 -2.22
N ALA A 277 15.84 -15.00 -1.11
CA ALA A 277 16.41 -14.50 0.15
C ALA A 277 16.31 -15.59 1.21
N THR A 278 17.46 -15.97 1.77
CA THR A 278 17.56 -16.90 2.90
C THR A 278 18.10 -16.15 4.12
N LYS A 279 18.18 -16.84 5.26
CA LYS A 279 18.79 -16.27 6.49
C LYS A 279 20.29 -15.96 6.34
N THR A 280 20.96 -16.56 5.35
CA THR A 280 22.41 -16.48 5.20
C THR A 280 22.85 -15.63 4.01
N ARG A 281 22.00 -15.48 2.99
CA ARG A 281 22.33 -14.74 1.77
C ARG A 281 21.09 -14.27 1.02
N VAL A 282 21.30 -13.28 0.15
CA VAL A 282 20.35 -12.91 -0.90
C VAL A 282 21.01 -13.16 -2.25
N ALA A 283 20.35 -13.90 -3.13
CA ALA A 283 20.89 -14.30 -4.42
C ALA A 283 19.93 -13.99 -5.57
N VAL A 284 20.48 -13.46 -6.66
CA VAL A 284 19.78 -13.13 -7.90
C VAL A 284 20.13 -14.16 -8.96
N HIS A 285 19.11 -14.69 -9.62
CA HIS A 285 19.19 -15.75 -10.61
C HIS A 285 18.52 -15.33 -11.92
N GLU A 286 18.88 -16.03 -12.98
CA GLU A 286 18.16 -15.96 -14.25
C GLU A 286 16.71 -16.43 -14.09
N HIS A 287 15.80 -15.72 -14.76
CA HIS A 287 14.43 -16.18 -14.95
C HIS A 287 14.34 -17.01 -16.23
N ILE A 288 14.06 -18.30 -16.11
CA ILE A 288 13.78 -19.15 -17.26
C ILE A 288 12.26 -19.26 -17.39
N ALA A 289 11.72 -18.70 -18.48
CA ALA A 289 10.29 -18.78 -18.76
C ALA A 289 9.81 -20.24 -18.88
N PRO A 290 8.55 -20.53 -18.50
CA PRO A 290 7.97 -21.84 -18.77
C PRO A 290 7.96 -22.12 -20.28
N GLU A 291 8.02 -23.40 -20.63
CA GLU A 291 7.91 -23.85 -22.03
C GLU A 291 6.50 -23.60 -22.57
N ASP A 292 6.39 -23.34 -23.88
CA ASP A 292 5.12 -23.22 -24.59
C ASP A 292 5.04 -24.28 -25.71
N PRO A 293 4.16 -25.30 -25.60
CA PRO A 293 3.22 -25.55 -24.50
C PRO A 293 3.91 -26.07 -23.23
N PRO A 294 3.30 -25.91 -22.03
CA PRO A 294 3.89 -26.35 -20.78
C PRO A 294 4.01 -27.88 -20.72
N THR A 295 5.24 -28.37 -20.55
CA THR A 295 5.51 -29.80 -20.40
C THR A 295 5.26 -30.24 -18.95
N ILE A 296 4.19 -31.01 -18.71
CA ILE A 296 3.90 -31.61 -17.40
C ILE A 296 4.76 -32.86 -17.21
N ARG A 297 5.67 -32.86 -16.23
CA ARG A 297 6.50 -34.04 -15.92
C ARG A 297 5.80 -34.99 -14.92
N PRO A 298 6.11 -36.30 -14.95
CA PRO A 298 5.52 -37.25 -14.01
C PRO A 298 5.81 -36.85 -12.55
N GLY A 299 4.76 -36.62 -11.76
CA GLY A 299 4.84 -36.21 -10.35
C GLY A 299 4.73 -34.70 -10.09
N GLU A 300 4.65 -33.87 -11.13
CA GLU A 300 4.41 -32.43 -10.98
C GLU A 300 2.91 -32.11 -10.88
N ASN A 301 2.58 -31.13 -10.04
CA ASN A 301 1.22 -30.59 -9.96
C ASN A 301 0.88 -29.90 -11.30
N PRO A 302 -0.24 -30.24 -11.98
CA PRO A 302 -0.66 -29.58 -13.23
C PRO A 302 -0.79 -28.06 -13.12
N PHE A 303 -1.11 -27.53 -11.93
CA PHE A 303 -1.17 -26.09 -11.66
C PHE A 303 0.22 -25.42 -11.51
N ALA A 304 1.28 -26.21 -11.33
CA ALA A 304 2.67 -25.76 -11.28
C ALA A 304 3.40 -25.88 -12.63
N ALA A 305 2.81 -26.55 -13.63
CA ALA A 305 3.43 -26.80 -14.93
C ALA A 305 3.75 -25.53 -15.73
N ASN A 306 3.19 -24.38 -15.34
CA ASN A 306 3.46 -23.07 -15.93
C ASN A 306 4.31 -22.16 -15.02
N ALA A 307 5.01 -22.73 -14.03
CA ALA A 307 5.90 -21.96 -13.17
C ALA A 307 7.25 -21.69 -13.87
N PRO A 308 7.85 -20.49 -13.72
CA PRO A 308 9.19 -20.24 -14.22
C PRO A 308 10.22 -21.08 -13.48
N ARG A 309 11.31 -21.41 -14.16
CA ARG A 309 12.45 -22.12 -13.56
C ARG A 309 13.52 -21.13 -13.13
N VAL A 310 14.23 -21.50 -12.05
CA VAL A 310 15.38 -20.76 -11.55
C VAL A 310 16.60 -21.19 -12.36
N GLY A 311 17.21 -20.25 -13.08
CA GLY A 311 18.42 -20.49 -13.86
C GLY A 311 19.70 -20.27 -13.05
N VAL A 312 20.78 -19.87 -13.73
CA VAL A 312 22.09 -19.70 -13.08
C VAL A 312 22.05 -18.55 -12.07
N GLN A 313 22.79 -18.68 -10.97
CA GLN A 313 23.00 -17.59 -10.01
C GLN A 313 23.90 -16.52 -10.65
N LEU A 314 23.37 -15.31 -10.82
CA LEU A 314 24.05 -14.17 -11.45
C LEU A 314 24.82 -13.32 -10.44
N GLY A 315 24.28 -13.18 -9.23
CA GLY A 315 24.85 -12.34 -8.19
C GLY A 315 24.42 -12.77 -6.79
N ARG A 316 25.22 -12.46 -5.78
CA ARG A 316 24.94 -12.79 -4.38
C ARG A 316 25.44 -11.74 -3.40
N ALA A 317 24.71 -11.53 -2.32
CA ALA A 317 25.10 -10.75 -1.16
C ALA A 317 25.00 -11.62 0.09
N GLU A 318 26.04 -11.61 0.91
CA GLU A 318 26.08 -12.38 2.16
C GLU A 318 25.33 -11.63 3.26
N ALA A 319 24.66 -12.33 4.18
CA ALA A 319 23.87 -11.70 5.24
C ALA A 319 24.69 -10.72 6.10
N THR A 320 25.97 -10.99 6.32
CA THR A 320 26.86 -10.09 7.06
C THR A 320 27.03 -8.75 6.36
N GLU A 321 27.22 -8.76 5.04
CA GLU A 321 27.33 -7.55 4.22
C GLU A 321 26.02 -6.76 4.18
N VAL A 322 24.90 -7.47 4.02
CA VAL A 322 23.55 -6.87 4.05
C VAL A 322 23.29 -6.18 5.38
N ASN A 323 23.59 -6.85 6.50
CA ASN A 323 23.41 -6.31 7.83
C ASN A 323 24.30 -5.10 8.08
N THR A 324 25.57 -5.14 7.66
CA THR A 324 26.45 -3.97 7.74
C THR A 324 25.89 -2.77 6.98
N VAL A 325 25.38 -2.97 5.76
CA VAL A 325 24.76 -1.85 5.00
C VAL A 325 23.53 -1.29 5.71
N ILE A 326 22.68 -2.15 6.27
CA ILE A 326 21.49 -1.71 7.03
C ILE A 326 21.90 -0.93 8.28
N GLU A 327 22.85 -1.44 9.07
CA GLU A 327 23.35 -0.77 10.28
C GLU A 327 23.93 0.62 9.96
N LEU A 328 24.72 0.72 8.89
CA LEU A 328 25.26 2.01 8.43
C LEU A 328 24.16 2.93 7.89
N ALA A 329 23.18 2.40 7.15
CA ALA A 329 22.06 3.17 6.64
C ALA A 329 21.20 3.76 7.77
N GLU A 330 20.99 2.99 8.85
CA GLU A 330 20.32 3.46 10.07
C GLU A 330 21.14 4.54 10.77
N GLN A 331 22.42 4.27 11.04
CA GLN A 331 23.31 5.19 11.74
C GLN A 331 23.46 6.54 11.01
N TYR A 332 23.48 6.52 9.68
CA TYR A 332 23.68 7.71 8.85
C TYR A 332 22.37 8.36 8.41
N HIS A 333 21.21 7.90 8.91
CA HIS A 333 19.89 8.39 8.49
C HIS A 333 19.72 8.39 6.95
N ALA A 334 20.27 7.38 6.27
CA ALA A 334 20.37 7.31 4.82
C ALA A 334 19.01 7.47 4.08
N PRO A 335 17.90 6.85 4.54
CA PRO A 335 16.58 7.07 3.93
C PRO A 335 16.14 8.54 3.94
N VAL A 336 16.40 9.23 5.04
CA VAL A 336 16.05 10.65 5.24
C VAL A 336 16.94 11.53 4.38
N ALA A 337 18.22 11.19 4.28
CA ALA A 337 19.18 11.88 3.42
C ALA A 337 18.76 11.83 1.95
N VAL A 338 18.36 10.67 1.43
CA VAL A 338 17.89 10.57 0.03
C VAL A 338 16.69 11.49 -0.22
N ASP A 339 15.69 11.48 0.68
CA ASP A 339 14.52 12.35 0.54
C ASP A 339 14.90 13.84 0.53
N LEU A 340 15.68 14.28 1.53
CA LEU A 340 16.10 15.67 1.68
C LEU A 340 16.94 16.15 0.50
N LEU A 341 17.92 15.35 0.08
CA LEU A 341 18.86 15.71 -0.98
C LEU A 341 18.17 15.79 -2.34
N LEU A 342 17.22 14.89 -2.63
CA LEU A 342 16.40 14.99 -3.85
C LEU A 342 15.59 16.29 -3.85
N ARG A 343 14.93 16.63 -2.74
CA ARG A 343 14.17 17.89 -2.61
C ARG A 343 15.06 19.12 -2.77
N LYS A 344 16.23 19.15 -2.13
CA LYS A 344 17.24 20.21 -2.29
C LYS A 344 17.70 20.38 -3.73
N ALA A 345 17.83 19.27 -4.45
CA ALA A 345 18.22 19.25 -5.86
C ALA A 345 17.02 19.50 -6.83
N GLY A 346 15.82 19.75 -6.32
CA GLY A 346 14.63 20.04 -7.12
C GLY A 346 13.95 18.81 -7.75
N PHE A 347 14.16 17.62 -7.19
CA PHE A 347 13.54 16.37 -7.63
C PHE A 347 12.49 15.88 -6.63
N ASP A 348 11.42 15.29 -7.14
CA ASP A 348 10.38 14.66 -6.31
C ASP A 348 10.83 13.28 -5.80
N PRO A 349 10.90 13.06 -4.46
CA PRO A 349 11.28 11.77 -3.89
C PRO A 349 10.16 10.73 -3.86
N ALA A 350 8.89 11.08 -4.17
CA ALA A 350 7.75 10.17 -4.04
C ALA A 350 7.95 8.84 -4.79
N ASP A 351 8.56 8.91 -5.98
CA ASP A 351 8.86 7.76 -6.83
C ASP A 351 10.33 7.34 -6.86
N ALA A 352 11.10 7.79 -5.87
CA ALA A 352 12.50 7.40 -5.76
C ALA A 352 12.65 5.87 -5.56
N ILE A 353 13.51 5.28 -6.37
CA ILE A 353 13.98 3.90 -6.25
C ILE A 353 15.43 3.95 -5.80
N VAL A 354 15.78 3.15 -4.80
CA VAL A 354 17.14 3.07 -4.26
C VAL A 354 17.64 1.64 -4.33
N SER A 355 18.89 1.48 -4.77
CA SER A 355 19.60 0.20 -4.82
C SER A 355 20.95 0.37 -4.12
N ALA A 356 21.22 -0.45 -3.10
CA ALA A 356 22.55 -0.57 -2.51
C ALA A 356 23.55 -1.00 -3.59
N ASN A 357 24.75 -0.41 -3.60
CA ASN A 357 25.78 -0.71 -4.58
C ASN A 357 27.01 -1.32 -3.91
N SER A 358 27.64 -0.58 -2.99
CA SER A 358 28.89 -0.99 -2.36
C SER A 358 29.13 -0.28 -1.02
N VAL A 359 30.04 -0.83 -0.21
CA VAL A 359 30.61 -0.13 0.95
C VAL A 359 32.09 0.12 0.69
N VAL A 360 32.53 1.36 0.91
CA VAL A 360 33.93 1.78 0.71
C VAL A 360 34.49 2.30 2.03
N GLN A 361 35.67 1.83 2.42
CA GLN A 361 36.36 2.37 3.60
C GLN A 361 37.10 3.66 3.25
N THR A 362 36.88 4.71 4.02
CA THR A 362 37.56 6.01 3.89
C THR A 362 38.25 6.40 5.18
N ALA A 363 39.06 7.46 5.16
CA ALA A 363 39.73 7.97 6.36
C ALA A 363 38.75 8.44 7.45
N GLU A 364 37.55 8.86 7.06
CA GLU A 364 36.50 9.35 7.98
C GLU A 364 35.56 8.23 8.45
N GLY A 365 35.68 7.03 7.88
CA GLY A 365 34.83 5.87 8.17
C GLY A 365 34.26 5.20 6.91
N PRO A 366 33.42 4.16 7.09
CA PRO A 366 32.78 3.49 5.97
C PRO A 366 31.74 4.40 5.30
N VAL A 367 31.73 4.44 3.98
CA VAL A 367 30.76 5.15 3.14
C VAL A 367 29.98 4.11 2.35
N VAL A 368 28.64 4.23 2.38
CA VAL A 368 27.75 3.37 1.59
C VAL A 368 27.35 4.10 0.31
N ASN A 369 27.60 3.45 -0.83
CA ASN A 369 27.21 3.93 -2.15
C ASN A 369 25.85 3.36 -2.52
N TRP A 370 24.96 4.23 -2.95
CA TRP A 370 23.61 3.88 -3.38
C TRP A 370 23.37 4.44 -4.78
N VAL A 371 22.72 3.66 -5.63
CA VAL A 371 22.15 4.18 -6.88
C VAL A 371 20.73 4.62 -6.59
N VAL A 372 20.42 5.89 -6.90
CA VAL A 372 19.09 6.47 -6.72
C VAL A 372 18.52 6.80 -8.10
N LEU A 373 17.32 6.32 -8.37
CA LEU A 373 16.56 6.69 -9.57
C LEU A 373 15.37 7.54 -9.14
N ALA A 374 15.25 8.76 -9.67
CA ALA A 374 14.13 9.65 -9.40
C ALA A 374 13.85 10.52 -10.63
N SER A 375 12.58 10.76 -10.94
CA SER A 375 12.16 11.59 -12.09
C SER A 375 12.82 11.17 -13.43
N GLY A 376 12.98 9.87 -13.65
CA GLY A 376 13.62 9.32 -14.85
C GLY A 376 15.14 9.54 -14.96
N ARG A 377 15.80 10.00 -13.89
CA ARG A 377 17.25 10.25 -13.83
C ARG A 377 17.92 9.35 -12.81
N ALA A 378 19.21 9.09 -13.02
CA ALA A 378 20.04 8.30 -12.12
C ALA A 378 21.07 9.19 -11.40
N PHE A 379 21.23 8.92 -10.10
CA PHE A 379 22.11 9.62 -9.20
C PHE A 379 22.93 8.62 -8.39
N LEU A 380 24.09 9.06 -7.94
CA LEU A 380 24.89 8.34 -6.94
C LEU A 380 24.71 9.06 -5.61
N PHE A 381 24.22 8.35 -4.60
CA PHE A 381 24.11 8.85 -3.24
C PHE A 381 25.18 8.21 -2.37
N LEU A 382 25.95 9.05 -1.67
CA LEU A 382 26.98 8.66 -0.73
C LEU A 382 26.48 8.91 0.69
N SER A 383 26.32 7.86 1.48
CA SER A 383 25.95 7.94 2.89
C SER A 383 27.18 7.76 3.76
N SER A 384 27.47 8.72 4.66
CA SER A 384 28.68 8.73 5.48
C SER A 384 28.38 9.12 6.94
N PRO A 385 29.34 8.95 7.87
CA PRO A 385 29.19 9.39 9.27
C PRO A 385 28.88 10.88 9.44
N ASN A 386 29.29 11.71 8.49
CA ASN A 386 29.20 13.17 8.56
C ASN A 386 27.94 13.71 7.85
N GLY A 387 27.23 12.87 7.10
CA GLY A 387 26.02 13.24 6.40
C GLY A 387 25.83 12.48 5.08
N GLY A 388 25.27 13.17 4.09
CA GLY A 388 24.95 12.60 2.80
C GLY A 388 25.27 13.55 1.65
N VAL A 389 25.69 12.98 0.52
CA VAL A 389 25.96 13.73 -0.73
C VAL A 389 25.27 13.06 -1.90
N LEU A 390 24.53 13.83 -2.69
CA LEU A 390 23.90 13.38 -3.92
C LEU A 390 24.69 13.91 -5.14
N LEU A 391 25.11 12.98 -5.98
CA LEU A 391 25.92 13.24 -7.17
C LEU A 391 25.14 12.92 -8.45
N ARG A 392 25.42 13.65 -9.53
CA ARG A 392 24.92 13.31 -10.86
C ARG A 392 25.75 12.15 -11.44
N GLY A 393 25.08 11.07 -11.86
CA GLY A 393 25.78 9.81 -12.17
C GLY A 393 26.65 9.77 -13.44
N LYS A 394 26.82 10.86 -14.21
CA LYS A 394 27.67 10.85 -15.43
C LYS A 394 29.03 11.53 -15.23
N ASP A 395 29.08 12.52 -14.35
CA ASP A 395 30.17 13.47 -14.14
C ASP A 395 30.54 13.63 -12.66
N ASP A 396 29.86 12.90 -11.76
CA ASP A 396 30.00 12.97 -10.31
C ASP A 396 29.87 14.40 -9.75
N GLU A 397 29.14 15.27 -10.47
CA GLU A 397 28.86 16.63 -10.03
C GLU A 397 28.00 16.59 -8.76
N ARG A 398 28.45 17.29 -7.70
CA ARG A 398 27.69 17.43 -6.45
C ARG A 398 26.44 18.27 -6.68
N LEU A 399 25.27 17.66 -6.52
CA LEU A 399 23.97 18.32 -6.68
C LEU A 399 23.45 18.87 -5.36
N ALA A 400 23.64 18.11 -4.28
CA ALA A 400 23.21 18.50 -2.94
C ALA A 400 24.04 17.77 -1.89
N GLU A 401 24.17 18.40 -0.72
CA GLU A 401 24.74 17.81 0.48
C GLU A 401 23.93 18.20 1.72
N ALA A 402 23.99 17.37 2.74
CA ALA A 402 23.33 17.57 4.03
C ALA A 402 24.20 17.00 5.14
N ALA A 403 24.41 17.78 6.20
CA ALA A 403 25.14 17.35 7.39
C ALA A 403 24.22 16.56 8.34
N MET A 404 24.79 15.75 9.23
CA MET A 404 24.00 14.93 10.17
C MET A 404 22.98 15.72 11.00
N LEU A 405 23.28 16.96 11.39
CA LEU A 405 22.34 17.82 12.12
C LEU A 405 21.04 18.05 11.31
N GLU A 406 21.19 18.35 10.02
CA GLU A 406 20.07 18.59 9.11
C GLU A 406 19.27 17.31 8.86
N LEU A 407 19.97 16.17 8.75
CA LEU A 407 19.33 14.86 8.63
C LEU A 407 18.49 14.50 9.86
N ASN A 408 18.97 14.83 11.06
CA ASN A 408 18.22 14.62 12.29
C ASN A 408 16.96 15.49 12.34
N GLU A 409 17.06 16.76 11.96
CA GLU A 409 15.89 17.65 11.89
C GLU A 409 14.84 17.13 10.89
N HIS A 410 15.28 16.74 9.68
CA HIS A 410 14.38 16.18 8.66
C HIS A 410 13.76 14.85 9.09
N PHE A 411 14.51 14.02 9.81
CA PHE A 411 14.01 12.79 10.42
C PHE A 411 12.88 13.11 11.41
N HIS A 412 13.10 14.04 12.34
CA HIS A 412 12.07 14.44 13.32
C HIS A 412 10.82 15.00 12.64
N ARG A 413 10.98 15.81 11.58
CA ARG A 413 9.84 16.31 10.79
C ARG A 413 9.06 15.17 10.15
N SER A 414 9.74 14.19 9.53
CA SER A 414 9.10 13.04 8.90
C SER A 414 8.39 12.12 9.90
N ALA A 415 8.94 11.98 11.11
CA ALA A 415 8.36 11.15 12.16
C ALA A 415 7.14 11.81 12.82
N ALA A 416 7.16 13.15 12.96
CA ALA A 416 6.04 13.91 13.53
C ALA A 416 4.80 13.91 12.63
N ALA A 417 4.96 13.65 11.33
CA ALA A 417 3.88 13.66 10.36
C ALA A 417 3.16 12.31 10.16
N ALA A 418 3.53 11.30 10.97
CA ALA A 418 3.03 9.92 10.91
C ALA A 418 1.54 9.77 11.22
#